data_AF-A0A958H0Q1-F1
#
_entry.id   AF-A0A958H0Q1-F1
#
_cell.length_a   1.000
_cell.length_b   1.000
_cell.length_c   1.000
_cell.angle_alpha   90.00
_cell.angle_beta   90.00
_cell.angle_gamma   90.00
#
_symmetry.space_group_name_H-M   'P 1'
#
loop_
_entity.id
_entity.type
_entity.pdbx_description
1 polymer ?
#
loop_
_entity_poly.entity_id
_entity_poly.type
_entity_poly.pdbx_seq_one_letter_code
_entity_poly.pdbx_strand_id
1 'polypeptide(L)'
;EGIIDERVYIDIRRRTFRESPILEEADMRSAWALALEAKDAGLFPDQQMAYQALKTFLKQPDRLPEAKHLKAVVVDEVQDFTLLEMALLTQLGKLVVGQKQPFPFSFLAAGDESQILHPSGFDWGITKNFFKATLGGEVTRALQNGATRAVSIAQQRRSPRRLAELIEQSWELYRAFGIPKEIRPQSGSRMEIEEDGAGGEESLLGRCRINDAGWMKFFTEITEKYPNAAFIDLDDSFTTVIDRLPRKKLRKTATALLYNPQQIKGLDRKIIFLWGLDTVMQAVVEQQNGCDWQPQQGNLLALEARRVVDMVRVALSRSTHTLIVLEQIDSPDYLCLDLNSADRLDLAELLAKLTDTHFVPDNLERIHSHWRNVEEHLTHDRLGDAEVSVAEAQKILGGMDDEASCLQQKRLEEKIFRAKTKQAIQELLESGEAHLEQQDIEAAKESNEQAQELFSTLMAGSDLRDLKDQIGRQEKQIVEEEGGDDKNRLLEPFRELRGRSELWNKAIWFAATSLFIRDSQCILLFRHDLLYLASRYHSLPRDVFFQTVLRFNASGLMDFTEMYLDFLVETHTTDRANVRDIATEWLDEIWRSVYYCEATPRGGLDERLDKAVGRMKEWEGVSRGELW
;
A
#
# COMPACT_ATOMS: atom_id res chain seq x y z
N GLU A 1 24.10 10.44 10.69
CA GLU A 1 23.39 11.50 11.41
C GLU A 1 22.30 12.02 10.48
N GLY A 2 21.12 11.41 10.52
CA GLY A 2 20.08 11.57 9.48
C GLY A 2 18.67 11.46 10.06
N ILE A 3 18.47 11.99 11.26
CA ILE A 3 17.12 12.17 11.79
C ILE A 3 16.65 13.51 11.23
N ILE A 4 15.86 13.47 10.16
CA ILE A 4 15.12 14.65 9.74
C ILE A 4 14.18 14.99 10.88
N ASP A 5 14.41 16.20 11.40
CA ASP A 5 13.68 16.71 12.52
C ASP A 5 12.20 16.84 12.13
N GLU A 6 11.32 16.01 12.70
CA GLU A 6 9.83 16.03 12.60
C GLU A 6 9.28 17.48 12.60
N ARG A 7 10.03 18.35 13.22
CA ARG A 7 9.74 19.73 13.54
C ARG A 7 9.97 20.68 12.38
N VAL A 8 10.92 20.38 11.49
CA VAL A 8 11.05 21.08 10.20
C VAL A 8 9.79 20.83 9.37
N TYR A 9 9.27 19.61 9.40
CA TYR A 9 8.05 19.24 8.71
C TYR A 9 6.80 19.88 9.34
N ILE A 10 6.68 19.89 10.66
CA ILE A 10 5.62 20.59 11.40
C ILE A 10 5.67 22.10 11.14
N ASP A 11 6.85 22.71 11.14
CA ASP A 11 7.02 24.15 10.88
C ASP A 11 6.72 24.51 9.44
N ILE A 12 7.02 23.64 8.48
CA ILE A 12 6.65 23.83 7.07
C ILE A 12 5.14 23.69 6.91
N ARG A 13 4.52 22.67 7.51
CA ARG A 13 3.07 22.52 7.55
C ARG A 13 2.38 23.75 8.16
N ARG A 14 2.88 24.26 9.29
CA ARG A 14 2.36 25.47 9.95
C ARG A 14 2.51 26.72 9.08
N ARG A 15 3.67 26.91 8.45
CA ARG A 15 3.90 28.05 7.53
C ARG A 15 2.99 27.96 6.31
N THR A 16 3.03 26.83 5.60
CA THR A 16 2.22 26.58 4.41
C THR A 16 0.73 26.79 4.69
N PHE A 17 0.17 26.26 5.79
CA PHE A 17 -1.25 26.41 6.04
C PHE A 17 -1.69 27.70 6.76
N ARG A 18 -0.80 28.41 7.46
CA ARG A 18 -1.15 29.72 8.07
C ARG A 18 -1.07 30.86 7.06
N GLU A 19 -0.15 30.78 6.10
CA GLU A 19 0.15 31.90 5.19
C GLU A 19 -0.58 31.80 3.85
N SER A 20 -0.91 30.58 3.38
CA SER A 20 -1.77 30.38 2.21
C SER A 20 -2.70 29.16 2.38
N PRO A 21 -4.03 29.35 2.41
CA PRO A 21 -4.97 28.23 2.56
C PRO A 21 -5.13 27.40 1.27
N ILE A 22 -4.42 27.77 0.20
CA ILE A 22 -4.31 27.02 -1.06
C ILE A 22 -2.86 26.55 -1.15
N LEU A 23 -2.66 25.23 -1.19
CA LEU A 23 -1.34 24.67 -1.51
C LEU A 23 -0.96 25.11 -2.93
N GLU A 24 -0.08 26.10 -3.03
CA GLU A 24 0.47 26.50 -4.32
C GLU A 24 1.48 25.45 -4.80
N GLU A 25 1.83 25.48 -6.08
CA GLU A 25 2.80 24.51 -6.64
C GLU A 25 4.15 24.56 -5.92
N ALA A 26 4.55 25.74 -5.42
CA ALA A 26 5.75 25.92 -4.61
C ALA A 26 5.67 25.22 -3.24
N ASP A 27 4.50 25.27 -2.59
CA ASP A 27 4.27 24.59 -1.31
C ASP A 27 4.24 23.07 -1.47
N MET A 28 3.59 22.58 -2.54
CA MET A 28 3.58 21.15 -2.87
C MET A 28 4.99 20.62 -3.18
N ARG A 29 5.83 21.41 -3.86
CA ARG A 29 7.24 21.06 -4.10
C ARG A 29 8.06 21.08 -2.82
N SER A 30 7.79 21.99 -1.90
CA SER A 30 8.49 22.04 -0.60
C SER A 30 8.09 20.86 0.29
N ALA A 31 6.80 20.54 0.35
CA ALA A 31 6.28 19.35 1.02
C ALA A 31 6.83 18.05 0.40
N TRP A 32 7.00 18.01 -0.92
CA TRP A 32 7.66 16.90 -1.61
C TRP A 32 9.15 16.79 -1.27
N ALA A 33 9.89 17.90 -1.29
CA ALA A 33 11.31 17.86 -0.97
C ALA A 33 11.55 17.27 0.43
N LEU A 34 10.73 17.66 1.42
CA LEU A 34 10.74 17.05 2.75
C LEU A 34 10.37 15.57 2.76
N ALA A 35 9.36 15.19 1.99
CA ALA A 35 8.97 13.79 1.86
C ALA A 35 10.07 12.92 1.23
N LEU A 36 10.83 13.48 0.29
CA LEU A 36 11.94 12.78 -0.36
C LEU A 36 13.11 12.60 0.62
N GLU A 37 13.43 13.64 1.38
CA GLU A 37 14.40 13.54 2.47
C GLU A 37 13.92 12.53 3.54
N ALA A 38 12.65 12.59 3.95
CA ALA A 38 12.08 11.72 4.99
C ALA A 38 12.09 10.22 4.61
N LYS A 39 11.91 9.91 3.32
CA LYS A 39 12.01 8.55 2.80
C LYS A 39 13.38 7.93 3.07
N ASP A 40 14.46 8.69 2.85
CA ASP A 40 15.84 8.21 3.06
C ASP A 40 16.14 7.95 4.55
N ALA A 41 15.32 8.51 5.45
CA ALA A 41 15.35 8.25 6.90
C ALA A 41 14.37 7.13 7.35
N GLY A 42 13.70 6.44 6.42
CA GLY A 42 12.71 5.41 6.73
C GLY A 42 11.38 5.94 7.28
N LEU A 43 11.13 7.25 7.16
CA LEU A 43 9.89 7.89 7.60
C LEU A 43 8.97 8.13 6.39
N PHE A 44 7.68 7.85 6.57
CA PHE A 44 6.63 8.08 5.58
C PHE A 44 6.91 7.47 4.18
N PRO A 45 7.05 6.15 4.07
CA PRO A 45 7.40 5.49 2.80
C PRO A 45 6.43 5.82 1.66
N ASP A 46 5.16 6.09 2.00
CA ASP A 46 4.07 6.31 1.04
C ASP A 46 4.01 7.74 0.49
N GLN A 47 4.85 8.67 0.98
CA GLN A 47 4.82 10.06 0.50
C GLN A 47 5.23 10.20 -0.95
N GLN A 48 6.15 9.36 -1.42
CA GLN A 48 6.55 9.36 -2.81
C GLN A 48 5.36 8.97 -3.70
N MET A 49 4.59 7.97 -3.29
CA MET A 49 3.37 7.55 -3.99
C MET A 49 2.31 8.65 -3.94
N ALA A 50 2.05 9.23 -2.77
CA ALA A 50 1.11 10.33 -2.61
C ALA A 50 1.48 11.53 -3.49
N TYR A 51 2.76 11.90 -3.53
CA TYR A 51 3.27 12.96 -4.38
C TYR A 51 3.12 12.65 -5.87
N GLN A 52 3.54 11.45 -6.31
CA GLN A 52 3.44 11.04 -7.71
C GLN A 52 1.99 10.99 -8.18
N ALA A 53 1.09 10.48 -7.33
CA ALA A 53 -0.34 10.49 -7.55
C ALA A 53 -0.85 11.93 -7.69
N LEU A 54 -0.52 12.83 -6.75
CA LEU A 54 -0.92 14.23 -6.78
C LEU A 54 -0.42 14.96 -8.03
N LYS A 55 0.85 14.76 -8.42
CA LYS A 55 1.43 15.34 -9.65
C LYS A 55 0.73 14.85 -10.90
N THR A 56 0.42 13.56 -10.96
CA THR A 56 -0.32 12.97 -12.08
C THR A 56 -1.73 13.53 -12.13
N PHE A 57 -2.38 13.63 -10.97
CA PHE A 57 -3.73 14.14 -10.79
C PHE A 57 -3.86 15.61 -11.23
N LEU A 58 -2.92 16.47 -10.81
CA LEU A 58 -2.89 17.88 -11.20
C LEU A 58 -2.64 18.10 -12.69
N LYS A 59 -1.88 17.21 -13.34
CA LYS A 59 -1.57 17.30 -14.77
C LYS A 59 -2.63 16.68 -15.67
N GLN A 60 -3.29 15.62 -15.21
CA GLN A 60 -4.18 14.77 -16.01
C GLN A 60 -5.38 14.30 -15.17
N PRO A 61 -6.31 15.21 -14.81
CA PRO A 61 -7.46 14.89 -13.97
C PRO A 61 -8.39 13.82 -14.57
N ASP A 62 -8.38 13.65 -15.89
CA ASP A 62 -9.19 12.62 -16.59
C ASP A 62 -8.64 11.19 -16.49
N ARG A 63 -7.44 10.98 -15.90
CA ARG A 63 -6.83 9.65 -15.77
C ARG A 63 -7.46 8.74 -14.72
N LEU A 64 -8.40 9.25 -13.92
CA LEU A 64 -9.20 8.45 -12.98
C LEU A 64 -10.69 8.54 -13.35
N PRO A 65 -11.14 7.85 -14.41
CA PRO A 65 -12.56 7.79 -14.76
C PRO A 65 -13.43 7.33 -13.59
N GLU A 66 -12.93 6.41 -12.77
CA GLU A 66 -13.62 5.85 -11.61
C GLU A 66 -13.85 6.90 -10.52
N ALA A 67 -12.94 7.87 -10.38
CA ALA A 67 -13.11 8.97 -9.43
C ALA A 67 -14.36 9.80 -9.74
N LYS A 68 -14.81 9.84 -11.01
CA LYS A 68 -16.05 10.51 -11.43
C LYS A 68 -17.32 9.85 -10.86
N HIS A 69 -17.22 8.67 -10.28
CA HIS A 69 -18.36 7.96 -9.66
C HIS A 69 -18.29 7.94 -8.13
N LEU A 70 -17.26 8.55 -7.54
CA LEU A 70 -17.13 8.64 -6.09
C LEU A 70 -18.26 9.48 -5.51
N LYS A 71 -18.99 8.90 -4.55
CA LYS A 71 -20.05 9.59 -3.81
C LYS A 71 -19.56 10.14 -2.47
N ALA A 72 -18.53 9.52 -1.92
CA ALA A 72 -17.96 9.94 -0.66
C ALA A 72 -16.48 9.61 -0.57
N VAL A 73 -15.77 10.39 0.25
CA VAL A 73 -14.46 10.06 0.81
C VAL A 73 -14.62 10.06 2.33
N VAL A 74 -14.27 8.94 2.96
CA VAL A 74 -14.27 8.80 4.42
C VAL A 74 -12.84 8.52 4.84
N VAL A 75 -12.31 9.37 5.71
CA VAL A 75 -10.95 9.30 6.23
C VAL A 75 -11.03 9.09 7.73
N ASP A 76 -10.52 7.96 8.21
CA ASP A 76 -10.34 7.71 9.63
C ASP A 76 -8.88 7.97 10.03
N GLU A 77 -8.64 8.22 11.31
CA GLU A 77 -7.32 8.55 11.86
C GLU A 77 -6.59 9.67 11.08
N VAL A 78 -7.36 10.68 10.63
CA VAL A 78 -6.88 11.77 9.76
C VAL A 78 -5.68 12.53 10.34
N GLN A 79 -5.47 12.44 11.66
CA GLN A 79 -4.34 13.06 12.32
C GLN A 79 -2.99 12.44 11.98
N ASP A 80 -2.92 11.21 11.50
CA ASP A 80 -1.65 10.61 11.05
C ASP A 80 -1.32 10.98 9.61
N PHE A 81 -2.29 11.52 8.86
CA PHE A 81 -2.08 11.89 7.47
C PHE A 81 -1.15 13.09 7.35
N THR A 82 -0.17 12.92 6.49
CA THR A 82 0.75 13.95 6.04
C THR A 82 0.06 15.04 5.23
N LEU A 83 0.77 16.16 5.04
CA LEU A 83 0.35 17.26 4.19
C LEU A 83 0.00 16.79 2.77
N LEU A 84 0.86 15.96 2.18
CA LEU A 84 0.71 15.49 0.80
C LEU A 84 -0.48 14.53 0.65
N GLU A 85 -0.69 13.62 1.60
CA GLU A 85 -1.81 12.70 1.56
C GLU A 85 -3.15 13.43 1.73
N MET A 86 -3.25 14.38 2.66
CA MET A 86 -4.46 15.20 2.76
C MET A 86 -4.67 16.06 1.51
N ALA A 87 -3.59 16.56 0.89
CA ALA A 87 -3.68 17.30 -0.36
C ALA A 87 -4.23 16.43 -1.49
N LEU A 88 -3.73 15.19 -1.61
CA LEU A 88 -4.26 14.21 -2.57
C LEU A 88 -5.75 13.95 -2.36
N LEU A 89 -6.16 13.67 -1.12
CA LEU A 89 -7.56 13.38 -0.78
C LEU A 89 -8.50 14.56 -1.05
N THR A 90 -8.05 15.78 -0.77
CA THR A 90 -8.85 16.99 -1.01
C THR A 90 -8.93 17.35 -2.48
N GLN A 91 -7.87 17.15 -3.27
CA GLN A 91 -7.92 17.31 -4.73
C GLN A 91 -8.86 16.28 -5.37
N LEU A 92 -8.86 15.04 -4.87
CA LEU A 92 -9.83 14.03 -5.29
C LEU A 92 -11.27 14.51 -5.05
N GLY A 93 -11.56 15.01 -3.83
CA GLY A 93 -12.88 15.57 -3.51
C GLY A 93 -13.26 16.76 -4.41
N LYS A 94 -12.32 17.66 -4.70
CA LYS A 94 -12.54 18.83 -5.57
C LYS A 94 -12.93 18.42 -7.00
N LEU A 95 -12.31 17.39 -7.54
CA LEU A 95 -12.62 16.86 -8.87
C LEU A 95 -14.05 16.33 -8.95
N VAL A 96 -14.51 15.66 -7.90
CA VAL A 96 -15.89 15.13 -7.82
C VAL A 96 -16.89 16.28 -7.70
N VAL A 97 -16.64 17.24 -6.82
CA VAL A 97 -17.50 18.41 -6.60
C VAL A 97 -17.63 19.27 -7.87
N GLY A 98 -16.56 19.38 -8.67
CA GLY A 98 -16.56 20.13 -9.93
C GLY A 98 -17.45 19.52 -11.03
N GLN A 99 -18.00 18.33 -10.82
CA GLN A 99 -18.84 17.63 -11.80
C GLN A 99 -20.32 17.78 -11.45
N LYS A 100 -21.17 17.87 -12.49
CA LYS A 100 -22.63 17.78 -12.33
C LYS A 100 -23.01 16.33 -11.99
N GLN A 101 -23.02 16.01 -10.70
CA GLN A 101 -23.40 14.71 -10.19
C GLN A 101 -24.89 14.70 -9.81
N PRO A 102 -25.59 13.56 -9.98
CA PRO A 102 -26.99 13.43 -9.54
C PRO A 102 -27.15 13.39 -8.00
N PHE A 103 -26.06 13.18 -7.26
CA PHE A 103 -26.05 13.09 -5.79
C PHE A 103 -24.98 14.02 -5.20
N PRO A 104 -25.18 14.53 -3.97
CA PRO A 104 -24.19 15.33 -3.28
C PRO A 104 -22.97 14.48 -2.88
N PHE A 105 -21.77 14.99 -3.14
CA PHE A 105 -20.53 14.40 -2.66
C PHE A 105 -20.35 14.65 -1.15
N SER A 106 -19.89 13.65 -0.40
CA SER A 106 -19.61 13.76 1.04
C SER A 106 -18.12 13.56 1.34
N PHE A 107 -17.53 14.48 2.09
CA PHE A 107 -16.16 14.32 2.62
C PHE A 107 -16.25 14.26 4.15
N LEU A 108 -15.93 13.10 4.72
CA LEU A 108 -15.92 12.86 6.17
C LEU A 108 -14.48 12.59 6.60
N ALA A 109 -14.02 13.31 7.61
CA ALA A 109 -12.73 13.07 8.25
C ALA A 109 -12.95 12.93 9.76
N ALA A 110 -12.42 11.86 10.34
CA ALA A 110 -12.46 11.56 11.76
C ALA A 110 -11.03 11.36 12.29
N GLY A 111 -10.80 11.73 13.54
CA GLY A 111 -9.49 11.64 14.18
C GLY A 111 -9.41 12.37 15.51
N ASP A 112 -8.37 12.07 16.29
CA ASP A 112 -8.09 12.67 17.60
C ASP A 112 -6.71 13.34 17.57
N GLU A 113 -6.68 14.67 17.76
CA GLU A 113 -5.45 15.48 17.73
C GLU A 113 -4.49 15.15 18.89
N SER A 114 -4.97 14.43 19.91
CA SER A 114 -4.19 13.94 21.05
C SER A 114 -3.63 12.52 20.88
N GLN A 115 -3.81 11.94 19.70
CA GLN A 115 -3.36 10.58 19.34
C GLN A 115 -2.58 10.61 18.03
N ILE A 116 -1.57 11.47 17.93
CA ILE A 116 -0.69 11.57 16.76
C ILE A 116 0.53 10.67 17.00
N LEU A 117 0.69 9.62 16.18
CA LEU A 117 1.88 8.76 16.26
C LEU A 117 2.88 9.07 15.15
N HIS A 118 2.35 9.36 13.97
CA HIS A 118 3.17 9.88 12.88
C HIS A 118 3.34 11.38 13.04
N PRO A 119 4.55 11.91 12.81
CA PRO A 119 4.89 13.31 13.03
C PRO A 119 4.27 14.25 11.99
N SER A 120 2.95 14.18 11.84
CA SER A 120 2.21 14.79 10.74
C SER A 120 2.12 16.30 10.93
N GLY A 121 2.16 16.81 12.17
CA GLY A 121 1.85 18.20 12.50
C GLY A 121 0.37 18.54 12.41
N PHE A 122 -0.50 17.55 12.62
CA PHE A 122 -1.94 17.74 12.58
C PHE A 122 -2.45 18.73 13.64
N ASP A 123 -3.37 19.58 13.19
CA ASP A 123 -4.09 20.58 13.98
C ASP A 123 -5.47 20.74 13.34
N TRP A 124 -6.53 20.58 14.13
CA TRP A 124 -7.90 20.63 13.59
C TRP A 124 -8.27 22.00 13.03
N GLY A 125 -7.79 23.09 13.62
CA GLY A 125 -8.06 24.45 13.14
C GLY A 125 -7.45 24.68 11.77
N ILE A 126 -6.20 24.25 11.60
CA ILE A 126 -5.46 24.31 10.35
C ILE A 126 -6.11 23.44 9.27
N THR A 127 -6.37 22.16 9.58
CA THR A 127 -6.93 21.19 8.64
C THR A 127 -8.33 21.61 8.16
N LYS A 128 -9.18 22.16 9.04
CA LYS A 128 -10.51 22.68 8.67
C LYS A 128 -10.42 23.82 7.67
N ASN A 129 -9.49 24.75 7.89
CA ASN A 129 -9.28 25.88 6.98
C ASN A 129 -8.80 25.40 5.61
N PHE A 130 -7.89 24.43 5.60
CA PHE A 130 -7.39 23.81 4.38
C PHE A 130 -8.51 23.11 3.57
N PHE A 131 -9.34 22.29 4.22
CA PHE A 131 -10.49 21.63 3.56
C PHE A 131 -11.47 22.65 3.00
N LYS A 132 -11.79 23.69 3.78
CA LYS A 132 -12.68 24.77 3.37
C LYS A 132 -12.16 25.52 2.13
N ALA A 133 -10.88 25.82 2.10
CA ALA A 133 -10.28 26.55 0.99
C ALA A 133 -10.12 25.71 -0.27
N THR A 134 -9.75 24.43 -0.13
CA THR A 134 -9.50 23.54 -1.27
C THR A 134 -10.78 23.09 -1.95
N LEU A 135 -11.82 22.75 -1.18
CA LEU A 135 -13.09 22.25 -1.72
C LEU A 135 -14.04 23.36 -2.21
N GLY A 136 -13.77 24.65 -1.90
CA GLY A 136 -14.35 25.81 -2.61
C GLY A 136 -15.80 26.24 -2.26
N GLY A 137 -16.20 27.39 -2.81
CA GLY A 137 -17.29 28.29 -2.37
C GLY A 137 -18.76 27.78 -2.31
N GLU A 138 -19.12 26.63 -2.89
CA GLU A 138 -20.44 26.02 -2.63
C GLU A 138 -20.49 25.34 -1.26
N VAL A 139 -19.34 24.83 -0.78
CA VAL A 139 -19.15 24.51 0.63
C VAL A 139 -19.33 25.79 1.46
N THR A 140 -19.03 27.00 0.95
CA THR A 140 -19.23 28.27 1.67
C THR A 140 -20.69 28.73 1.77
N ARG A 141 -21.55 28.42 0.78
CA ARG A 141 -23.01 28.57 0.94
C ARG A 141 -23.61 27.50 1.85
N ALA A 142 -23.07 26.28 1.81
CA ALA A 142 -23.44 25.22 2.73
C ALA A 142 -22.92 25.50 4.17
N LEU A 143 -21.79 26.22 4.32
CA LEU A 143 -21.23 26.71 5.59
C LEU A 143 -22.10 27.80 6.23
N GLN A 144 -22.77 28.62 5.42
CA GLN A 144 -23.78 29.58 5.89
C GLN A 144 -25.11 28.90 6.27
N ASN A 145 -25.37 27.69 5.75
CA ASN A 145 -26.60 26.92 5.96
C ASN A 145 -26.45 25.72 6.94
N GLY A 146 -25.29 25.54 7.58
CA GLY A 146 -25.06 24.49 8.59
C GLY A 146 -24.62 23.10 8.11
N ALA A 147 -24.14 22.95 6.86
CA ALA A 147 -23.80 21.65 6.27
C ALA A 147 -22.39 21.10 6.62
N THR A 148 -21.49 21.94 7.14
CA THR A 148 -20.21 21.49 7.71
C THR A 148 -20.30 21.61 9.22
N ARG A 149 -20.44 20.48 9.90
CA ARG A 149 -20.47 20.44 11.37
C ARG A 149 -19.25 19.65 11.82
N ALA A 150 -18.28 20.34 12.42
CA ALA A 150 -17.32 19.64 13.27
C ALA A 150 -18.14 19.11 14.46
N VAL A 151 -18.37 17.81 14.49
CA VAL A 151 -19.06 17.13 15.58
C VAL A 151 -17.99 16.57 16.50
N SER A 152 -17.90 17.09 17.72
CA SER A 152 -17.13 16.42 18.76
C SER A 152 -17.99 15.31 19.34
N ILE A 153 -17.46 14.08 19.37
CA ILE A 153 -18.05 13.01 20.16
C ILE A 153 -17.60 13.27 21.59
N ALA A 154 -18.52 13.71 22.44
CA ALA A 154 -18.21 14.14 23.80
C ALA A 154 -18.25 13.00 24.83
N GLN A 155 -18.76 11.82 24.46
CA GLN A 155 -18.96 10.70 25.39
C GLN A 155 -17.96 9.57 25.13
N GLN A 156 -17.26 9.15 26.18
CA GLN A 156 -16.40 7.98 26.13
C GLN A 156 -17.23 6.73 26.47
N ARG A 157 -17.39 5.83 25.48
CA ARG A 157 -18.17 4.57 25.62
C ARG A 157 -17.33 3.32 25.41
N ARG A 158 -16.05 3.47 25.05
CA ARG A 158 -15.15 2.37 24.68
C ARG A 158 -14.58 1.66 25.90
N SER A 159 -14.20 2.42 26.92
CA SER A 159 -13.50 1.93 28.10
C SER A 159 -14.33 2.17 29.37
N PRO A 160 -14.28 1.25 30.35
CA PRO A 160 -14.88 1.43 31.66
C PRO A 160 -14.40 2.68 32.36
N ARG A 161 -15.20 3.17 33.32
CA ARG A 161 -14.99 4.44 34.02
C ARG A 161 -13.55 4.64 34.53
N ARG A 162 -12.98 3.68 35.27
CA ARG A 162 -11.60 3.82 35.82
C ARG A 162 -10.55 4.01 34.72
N LEU A 163 -10.71 3.33 33.59
CA LEU A 163 -9.80 3.46 32.45
C LEU A 163 -10.04 4.77 31.69
N ALA A 164 -11.30 5.15 31.47
CA ALA A 164 -11.65 6.43 30.87
C ALA A 164 -11.12 7.62 31.69
N GLU A 165 -11.23 7.56 33.02
CA GLU A 165 -10.69 8.56 33.94
C GLU A 165 -9.16 8.67 33.81
N LEU A 166 -8.45 7.53 33.74
CA LEU A 166 -7.00 7.51 33.52
C LEU A 166 -6.60 8.11 32.16
N ILE A 167 -7.31 7.76 31.09
CA ILE A 167 -7.09 8.32 29.76
C ILE A 167 -7.32 9.84 29.78
N GLU A 168 -8.36 10.33 30.45
CA GLU A 168 -8.61 11.76 30.58
C GLU A 168 -7.56 12.47 31.45
N GLN A 169 -7.07 11.84 32.52
CA GLN A 169 -5.99 12.38 33.36
C GLN A 169 -4.69 12.56 32.58
N SER A 170 -4.42 11.70 31.60
CA SER A 170 -3.21 11.81 30.78
C SER A 170 -3.11 13.11 29.98
N TRP A 171 -4.19 13.89 29.83
CA TRP A 171 -4.12 15.26 29.29
C TRP A 171 -3.27 16.21 30.15
N GLU A 172 -3.17 15.96 31.46
CA GLU A 172 -2.35 16.79 32.33
C GLU A 172 -0.86 16.60 32.04
N LEU A 173 -0.46 15.49 31.38
CA LEU A 173 0.93 15.25 30.97
C LEU A 173 1.45 16.37 30.06
N TYR A 174 0.60 16.91 29.17
CA TYR A 174 1.00 18.04 28.33
C TYR A 174 1.39 19.27 29.16
N ARG A 175 0.74 19.49 30.31
CA ARG A 175 1.08 20.61 31.20
C ARG A 175 2.27 20.27 32.08
N ALA A 176 2.30 19.05 32.63
CA ALA A 176 3.37 18.57 33.50
C ALA A 176 4.72 18.61 32.79
N PHE A 177 4.76 18.26 31.50
CA PHE A 177 5.95 18.35 30.66
C PHE A 177 6.16 19.73 30.03
N GLY A 178 5.52 20.79 30.53
CA GLY A 178 5.79 22.15 30.07
C GLY A 178 5.56 22.40 28.57
N ILE A 179 4.80 21.54 27.89
CA ILE A 179 4.57 21.61 26.43
C ILE A 179 3.85 22.93 26.13
N PRO A 180 4.32 23.81 25.22
CA PRO A 180 3.67 25.08 24.92
C PRO A 180 2.22 24.93 24.48
N LYS A 181 1.34 25.85 24.88
CA LYS A 181 -0.11 25.78 24.59
C LYS A 181 -0.40 25.69 23.09
N GLU A 182 0.43 26.30 22.27
CA GLU A 182 0.33 26.38 20.82
C GLU A 182 0.58 25.04 20.12
N ILE A 183 1.18 24.07 20.81
CA ILE A 183 1.45 22.73 20.26
C ILE A 183 0.67 21.63 20.99
N ARG A 184 -0.14 21.98 21.99
CA ARG A 184 -1.06 21.05 22.63
C ARG A 184 -2.27 20.80 21.73
N PRO A 185 -2.92 19.63 21.84
CA PRO A 185 -4.16 19.40 21.11
C PRO A 185 -5.25 20.40 21.53
N GLN A 186 -6.00 20.96 20.56
CA GLN A 186 -6.94 22.05 20.83
C GLN A 186 -8.33 21.58 21.30
N SER A 187 -8.70 20.33 21.07
CA SER A 187 -9.97 19.72 21.48
C SER A 187 -9.95 19.32 22.96
N GLY A 188 -9.97 20.32 23.86
CA GLY A 188 -9.81 20.13 25.31
C GLY A 188 -11.11 20.05 26.13
N SER A 189 -12.27 19.76 25.54
CA SER A 189 -13.46 19.45 26.35
C SER A 189 -13.29 18.06 26.93
N ARG A 190 -13.11 17.97 28.25
CA ARG A 190 -13.14 16.69 29.00
C ARG A 190 -14.33 15.89 28.52
N MET A 191 -14.09 14.65 28.12
CA MET A 191 -15.18 13.77 27.72
C MET A 191 -16.09 13.50 28.92
N GLU A 192 -17.40 13.48 28.68
CA GLU A 192 -18.36 12.96 29.64
C GLU A 192 -18.13 11.45 29.76
N ILE A 193 -17.84 11.00 30.97
CA ILE A 193 -17.68 9.59 31.31
C ILE A 193 -19.03 9.12 31.86
N GLU A 194 -19.66 8.19 31.14
CA GLU A 194 -20.96 7.64 31.51
C GLU A 194 -20.80 6.68 32.71
N GLU A 195 -21.74 6.72 33.67
CA GLU A 195 -21.68 5.85 34.86
C GLU A 195 -21.82 4.36 34.50
N ASP A 196 -22.46 4.04 33.38
CA ASP A 196 -22.73 2.67 32.88
C ASP A 196 -21.91 2.31 31.61
N GLY A 197 -20.88 3.10 31.27
CA GLY A 197 -20.03 2.85 30.10
C GLY A 197 -19.34 1.48 30.19
N ALA A 198 -19.54 0.63 29.17
CA ALA A 198 -19.13 -0.78 29.10
C ALA A 198 -19.86 -1.75 30.06
N GLY A 199 -21.17 -1.54 30.32
CA GLY A 199 -22.07 -2.63 30.72
C GLY A 199 -21.95 -3.14 32.16
N GLY A 200 -21.32 -2.38 33.07
CA GLY A 200 -21.20 -2.75 34.48
C GLY A 200 -20.24 -3.92 34.76
N GLU A 201 -19.42 -4.34 33.78
CA GLU A 201 -18.37 -5.34 34.00
C GLU A 201 -17.24 -4.75 34.87
N GLU A 202 -16.71 -5.54 35.81
CA GLU A 202 -15.59 -5.12 36.66
C GLU A 202 -14.34 -4.88 35.82
N SER A 203 -13.95 -3.61 35.69
CA SER A 203 -12.70 -3.22 35.03
C SER A 203 -11.51 -3.39 35.97
N LEU A 204 -10.42 -3.97 35.47
CA LEU A 204 -9.17 -4.08 36.20
C LEU A 204 -8.15 -3.06 35.69
N LEU A 205 -7.79 -2.11 36.55
CA LEU A 205 -6.64 -1.24 36.38
C LEU A 205 -5.59 -1.63 37.43
N GLY A 206 -4.41 -2.06 37.00
CA GLY A 206 -3.39 -2.54 37.93
C GLY A 206 -1.96 -2.23 37.52
N ARG A 207 -1.05 -2.29 38.49
CA ARG A 207 0.40 -2.30 38.31
C ARG A 207 0.92 -3.66 38.77
N CYS A 208 1.69 -4.33 37.94
CA CYS A 208 2.22 -5.66 38.26
C CYS A 208 3.71 -5.74 38.04
N ARG A 209 4.43 -6.24 39.06
CA ARG A 209 5.84 -6.58 38.94
C ARG A 209 6.00 -8.05 38.65
N ILE A 210 6.62 -8.36 37.52
CA ILE A 210 7.00 -9.72 37.13
C ILE A 210 8.51 -9.86 37.30
N ASN A 211 8.94 -10.87 38.06
CA ASN A 211 10.35 -11.21 38.17
C ASN A 211 10.81 -12.09 36.99
N ASP A 212 12.12 -12.22 36.79
CA ASP A 212 12.68 -12.98 35.66
C ASP A 212 12.15 -14.43 35.57
N ALA A 213 11.93 -15.07 36.72
CA ALA A 213 11.38 -16.42 36.78
C ALA A 213 9.87 -16.49 36.44
N GLY A 214 9.15 -15.38 36.60
CA GLY A 214 7.70 -15.28 36.44
C GLY A 214 7.26 -15.12 34.98
N TRP A 215 8.12 -14.59 34.10
CA TRP A 215 7.78 -14.33 32.69
C TRP A 215 7.33 -15.59 31.95
N MET A 216 7.97 -16.73 32.20
CA MET A 216 7.56 -18.00 31.57
C MET A 216 6.11 -18.37 31.95
N LYS A 217 5.80 -18.32 33.25
CA LYS A 217 4.47 -18.65 33.76
C LYS A 217 3.45 -17.67 33.18
N PHE A 218 3.76 -16.39 33.25
CA PHE A 218 2.92 -15.31 32.74
C PHE A 218 2.57 -15.51 31.26
N PHE A 219 3.56 -15.62 30.37
CA PHE A 219 3.27 -15.79 28.94
C PHE A 219 2.58 -17.11 28.61
N THR A 220 2.87 -18.18 29.36
CA THR A 220 2.16 -19.45 29.17
C THR A 220 0.67 -19.26 29.45
N GLU A 221 0.32 -18.64 30.58
CA GLU A 221 -1.07 -18.38 30.96
C GLU A 221 -1.76 -17.40 29.99
N ILE A 222 -1.11 -16.29 29.63
CA ILE A 222 -1.70 -15.27 28.77
C ILE A 222 -1.93 -15.80 27.35
N THR A 223 -0.93 -16.43 26.73
CA THR A 223 -1.05 -16.93 25.35
C THR A 223 -2.03 -18.09 25.23
N GLU A 224 -2.21 -18.88 26.28
CA GLU A 224 -3.14 -20.01 26.27
C GLU A 224 -4.59 -19.55 26.54
N LYS A 225 -4.81 -18.69 27.53
CA LYS A 225 -6.17 -18.36 28.01
C LYS A 225 -6.74 -17.08 27.42
N TYR A 226 -5.91 -16.13 27.02
CA TYR A 226 -6.33 -14.77 26.67
C TYR A 226 -5.80 -14.35 25.29
N PRO A 227 -6.27 -14.96 24.19
CA PRO A 227 -5.82 -14.62 22.84
C PRO A 227 -6.19 -13.20 22.37
N ASN A 228 -7.12 -12.52 23.05
CA ASN A 228 -7.48 -11.12 22.84
C ASN A 228 -6.64 -10.14 23.68
N ALA A 229 -5.63 -10.61 24.41
CA ALA A 229 -4.69 -9.74 25.10
C ALA A 229 -3.68 -9.14 24.11
N ALA A 230 -3.20 -7.93 24.39
CA ALA A 230 -2.04 -7.38 23.71
C ALA A 230 -1.03 -6.80 24.70
N PHE A 231 0.24 -6.89 24.32
CA PHE A 231 1.36 -6.23 24.97
C PHE A 231 1.73 -5.02 24.14
N ILE A 232 1.70 -3.84 24.76
CA ILE A 232 2.15 -2.61 24.15
C ILE A 232 3.52 -2.27 24.73
N ASP A 233 4.54 -2.28 23.89
CA ASP A 233 5.91 -1.89 24.22
C ASP A 233 6.15 -0.44 23.78
N LEU A 234 6.37 0.45 24.75
CA LEU A 234 6.53 1.88 24.50
C LEU A 234 7.97 2.28 24.14
N ASP A 235 8.97 1.47 24.52
CA ASP A 235 10.39 1.79 24.36
C ASP A 235 11.17 0.75 23.56
N ASP A 236 10.47 -0.20 22.93
CA ASP A 236 10.99 -1.33 22.15
C ASP A 236 11.94 -2.27 22.94
N SER A 237 12.03 -2.11 24.26
CA SER A 237 12.97 -2.87 25.11
C SER A 237 12.43 -4.23 25.51
N PHE A 238 11.12 -4.46 25.39
CA PHE A 238 10.47 -5.68 25.86
C PHE A 238 10.81 -6.90 24.99
N THR A 239 11.23 -6.67 23.75
CA THR A 239 11.81 -7.70 22.86
C THR A 239 12.91 -8.52 23.56
N THR A 240 13.74 -7.86 24.38
CA THR A 240 14.80 -8.53 25.15
C THR A 240 14.27 -9.48 26.22
N VAL A 241 13.10 -9.21 26.79
CA VAL A 241 12.41 -10.10 27.74
C VAL A 241 11.89 -11.34 27.02
N ILE A 242 11.28 -11.14 25.85
CA ILE A 242 10.77 -12.24 25.01
C ILE A 242 11.93 -13.14 24.57
N ASP A 243 13.05 -12.57 24.12
CA ASP A 243 14.20 -13.33 23.62
C ASP A 243 14.80 -14.28 24.66
N ARG A 244 14.71 -13.92 25.95
CA ARG A 244 15.17 -14.73 27.09
C ARG A 244 14.25 -15.90 27.43
N LEU A 245 13.04 -15.97 26.86
CA LEU A 245 12.14 -17.11 27.10
C LEU A 245 12.73 -18.39 26.50
N PRO A 246 12.84 -19.49 27.27
CA PRO A 246 13.62 -20.65 26.85
C PRO A 246 12.95 -21.49 25.75
N ARG A 247 11.63 -21.34 25.55
CA ARG A 247 10.87 -22.13 24.56
C ARG A 247 10.67 -21.32 23.28
N LYS A 248 11.21 -21.80 22.15
CA LYS A 248 11.03 -21.18 20.82
C LYS A 248 9.55 -20.98 20.46
N LYS A 249 8.69 -21.97 20.76
CA LYS A 249 7.24 -21.84 20.52
C LYS A 249 6.62 -20.70 21.32
N LEU A 250 6.94 -20.61 22.62
CA LEU A 250 6.43 -19.56 23.51
C LEU A 250 6.91 -18.17 23.07
N ARG A 251 8.17 -18.05 22.60
CA ARG A 251 8.69 -16.81 22.03
C ARG A 251 7.86 -16.32 20.85
N LYS A 252 7.54 -17.22 19.91
CA LYS A 252 6.71 -16.89 18.76
C LYS A 252 5.31 -16.44 19.17
N THR A 253 4.65 -17.17 20.08
CA THR A 253 3.30 -16.79 20.54
C THR A 253 3.32 -15.48 21.33
N ALA A 254 4.32 -15.25 22.17
CA ALA A 254 4.48 -13.98 22.88
C ALA A 254 4.75 -12.81 21.92
N THR A 255 5.57 -13.02 20.88
CA THR A 255 5.87 -12.00 19.86
C THR A 255 4.61 -11.62 19.06
N ALA A 256 3.74 -12.59 18.76
CA ALA A 256 2.47 -12.33 18.08
C ALA A 256 1.52 -11.44 18.90
N LEU A 257 1.64 -11.45 20.24
CA LEU A 257 0.88 -10.56 21.13
C LEU A 257 1.57 -9.22 21.38
N LEU A 258 2.81 -9.02 20.90
CA LEU A 258 3.56 -7.78 21.06
C LEU A 258 3.23 -6.79 19.96
N TYR A 259 2.96 -5.56 20.37
CA TYR A 259 2.67 -4.42 19.52
C TYR A 259 3.47 -3.21 20.01
N ASN A 260 3.94 -2.38 19.08
CA ASN A 260 4.26 -1.00 19.40
C ASN A 260 2.99 -0.12 19.26
N PRO A 261 3.01 1.14 19.71
CA PRO A 261 1.88 2.05 19.62
C PRO A 261 1.34 2.23 18.19
N GLN A 262 2.23 2.20 17.19
CA GLN A 262 1.84 2.32 15.78
C GLN A 262 1.00 1.14 15.31
N GLN A 263 1.40 -0.09 15.68
CA GLN A 263 0.74 -1.32 15.26
C GLN A 263 -0.58 -1.56 15.98
N ILE A 264 -0.73 -1.09 17.23
CA ILE A 264 -1.96 -1.25 18.01
C ILE A 264 -2.98 -0.13 17.75
N LYS A 265 -2.58 0.96 17.09
CA LYS A 265 -3.50 2.04 16.74
C LYS A 265 -4.60 1.52 15.82
N GLY A 266 -5.82 2.04 16.00
CA GLY A 266 -7.03 1.51 15.37
C GLY A 266 -7.51 0.15 15.92
N LEU A 267 -6.71 -0.58 16.70
CA LEU A 267 -7.08 -1.87 17.25
C LEU A 267 -7.61 -1.76 18.68
N ASP A 268 -8.58 -2.62 18.99
CA ASP A 268 -9.21 -2.72 20.30
C ASP A 268 -8.91 -4.07 20.95
N ARG A 269 -8.60 -4.04 22.26
CA ARG A 269 -8.30 -5.26 23.02
C ARG A 269 -8.99 -5.25 24.36
N LYS A 270 -9.44 -6.43 24.78
CA LYS A 270 -10.07 -6.60 26.09
C LYS A 270 -9.05 -6.37 27.21
N ILE A 271 -7.83 -6.88 27.02
CA ILE A 271 -6.76 -6.85 28.00
C ILE A 271 -5.52 -6.22 27.35
N ILE A 272 -5.01 -5.16 27.96
CA ILE A 272 -3.74 -4.53 27.58
C ILE A 272 -2.75 -4.67 28.71
N PHE A 273 -1.55 -5.13 28.36
CA PHE A 273 -0.36 -5.06 29.20
C PHE A 273 0.57 -3.99 28.63
N LEU A 274 0.93 -2.99 29.44
CA LEU A 274 1.76 -1.86 29.03
C LEU A 274 3.16 -1.99 29.63
N TRP A 275 4.19 -1.83 28.81
CA TRP A 275 5.60 -1.85 29.21
C TRP A 275 6.33 -0.59 28.76
N GLY A 276 7.30 -0.13 29.54
CA GLY A 276 8.20 0.97 29.19
C GLY A 276 7.61 2.37 29.41
N LEU A 277 6.44 2.46 30.06
CA LEU A 277 5.85 3.72 30.49
C LEU A 277 6.83 4.49 31.39
N ASP A 278 7.48 3.81 32.32
CA ASP A 278 8.45 4.43 33.21
C ASP A 278 9.62 5.05 32.42
N THR A 279 10.19 4.24 31.53
CA THR A 279 11.35 4.61 30.72
C THR A 279 11.05 5.84 29.86
N VAL A 280 9.94 5.82 29.10
CA VAL A 280 9.63 6.91 28.17
C VAL A 280 9.29 8.20 28.90
N MET A 281 8.63 8.10 30.06
CA MET A 281 8.26 9.26 30.85
C MET A 281 9.48 9.89 31.55
N GLN A 282 10.38 9.06 32.09
CA GLN A 282 11.64 9.54 32.66
C GLN A 282 12.53 10.19 31.60
N ALA A 283 12.61 9.62 30.40
CA ALA A 283 13.37 10.19 29.29
C ALA A 283 12.91 11.63 28.97
N VAL A 284 11.61 11.90 28.96
CA VAL A 284 11.07 13.26 28.76
C VAL A 284 11.49 14.20 29.89
N VAL A 285 11.41 13.76 31.16
CA VAL A 285 11.80 14.57 32.32
C VAL A 285 13.29 14.90 32.31
N GLU A 286 14.15 13.93 32.02
CA GLU A 286 15.60 14.11 31.95
C GLU A 286 16.00 15.07 30.83
N GLN A 287 15.39 14.94 29.66
CA GLN A 287 15.60 15.86 28.54
C GLN A 287 15.22 17.30 28.88
N GLN A 288 14.18 17.50 29.70
CA GLN A 288 13.74 18.83 30.14
C GLN A 288 14.66 19.44 31.20
N ASN A 289 15.11 18.64 32.16
CA ASN A 289 15.98 19.11 33.25
C ASN A 289 17.43 19.35 32.80
N GLY A 290 17.89 18.69 31.73
CA GLY A 290 19.26 18.78 31.21
C GLY A 290 19.56 19.97 30.30
N CYS A 291 18.55 20.76 29.90
CA CYS A 291 18.72 21.85 28.94
C CYS A 291 18.35 23.21 29.55
N ASP A 292 19.29 24.15 29.55
CA ASP A 292 18.98 25.58 29.69
C ASP A 292 18.07 25.97 28.50
N TRP A 293 16.78 26.16 28.77
CA TRP A 293 15.75 26.42 27.77
C TRP A 293 16.10 27.65 26.91
N GLN A 294 16.73 27.43 25.75
CA GLN A 294 16.95 28.50 24.77
C GLN A 294 15.75 28.58 23.82
N PRO A 295 15.13 29.75 23.59
CA PRO A 295 13.91 29.91 22.79
C PRO A 295 13.96 29.34 21.36
N GLN A 296 15.16 29.14 20.81
CA GLN A 296 15.38 28.58 19.47
C GLN A 296 15.45 27.03 19.47
N GLN A 297 15.79 26.40 20.59
CA GLN A 297 15.74 24.94 20.81
C GLN A 297 14.47 24.49 21.55
N GLY A 298 13.70 25.42 22.12
CA GLY A 298 12.53 25.13 22.97
C GLY A 298 11.35 24.44 22.27
N ASN A 299 11.12 24.68 20.98
CA ASN A 299 10.07 23.97 20.25
C ASN A 299 10.43 22.49 20.01
N LEU A 300 11.72 22.16 20.09
CA LEU A 300 12.22 20.87 19.72
C LEU A 300 11.89 19.79 20.73
N LEU A 301 12.38 19.98 21.94
CA LEU A 301 12.10 19.07 23.05
C LEU A 301 10.60 19.01 23.38
N ALA A 302 9.87 20.11 23.16
CA ALA A 302 8.44 20.14 23.41
C ALA A 302 7.62 19.32 22.40
N LEU A 303 8.07 19.20 21.13
CA LEU A 303 7.43 18.35 20.14
C LEU A 303 7.72 16.87 20.39
N GLU A 304 8.94 16.52 20.79
CA GLU A 304 9.27 15.14 21.18
C GLU A 304 8.50 14.72 22.45
N ALA A 305 8.41 15.62 23.44
CA ALA A 305 7.57 15.40 24.62
C ALA A 305 6.10 15.23 24.22
N ARG A 306 5.59 16.00 23.25
CA ARG A 306 4.22 15.82 22.73
C ARG A 306 4.05 14.43 22.11
N ARG A 307 4.97 14.01 21.25
CA ARG A 307 4.95 12.69 20.60
C ARG A 307 4.87 11.57 21.64
N VAL A 308 5.67 11.64 22.70
CA VAL A 308 5.63 10.66 23.81
C VAL A 308 4.28 10.68 24.52
N VAL A 309 3.71 11.86 24.82
CA VAL A 309 2.38 11.95 25.43
C VAL A 309 1.29 11.37 24.53
N ASP A 310 1.29 11.71 23.24
CA ASP A 310 0.33 11.20 22.25
C ASP A 310 0.45 9.66 22.14
N MET A 311 1.67 9.13 22.16
CA MET A 311 1.97 7.70 22.16
C MET A 311 1.42 6.99 23.40
N VAL A 312 1.66 7.54 24.60
CA VAL A 312 1.09 7.02 25.86
C VAL A 312 -0.44 7.03 25.80
N ARG A 313 -1.03 8.12 25.29
CA ARG A 313 -2.49 8.23 25.14
C ARG A 313 -3.08 7.19 24.20
N VAL A 314 -2.42 6.91 23.08
CA VAL A 314 -2.82 5.80 22.21
C VAL A 314 -2.81 4.50 22.99
N ALA A 315 -1.71 4.17 23.66
CA ALA A 315 -1.57 2.91 24.38
C ALA A 315 -2.63 2.72 25.47
N LEU A 316 -2.86 3.75 26.29
CA LEU A 316 -3.87 3.73 27.35
C LEU A 316 -5.30 3.54 26.81
N SER A 317 -5.59 4.08 25.63
CA SER A 317 -6.93 4.03 25.02
C SER A 317 -7.25 2.75 24.25
N ARG A 318 -6.32 1.79 24.15
CA ARG A 318 -6.57 0.52 23.44
C ARG A 318 -7.32 -0.52 24.25
N SER A 319 -7.40 -0.34 25.57
CA SER A 319 -8.08 -1.28 26.46
C SER A 319 -9.58 -0.99 26.56
N THR A 320 -10.38 -2.03 26.37
CA THR A 320 -11.83 -1.97 26.59
C THR A 320 -12.26 -2.50 27.95
N HIS A 321 -11.40 -3.18 28.72
CA HIS A 321 -11.78 -3.74 30.04
C HIS A 321 -10.64 -3.72 31.06
N THR A 322 -9.46 -4.21 30.69
CA THR A 322 -8.32 -4.36 31.61
C THR A 322 -7.06 -3.73 31.08
N LEU A 323 -6.41 -2.93 31.93
CA LEU A 323 -5.13 -2.31 31.67
C LEU A 323 -4.19 -2.62 32.83
N ILE A 324 -3.07 -3.27 32.52
CA ILE A 324 -2.03 -3.61 33.50
C ILE A 324 -0.72 -2.97 33.07
N VAL A 325 -0.14 -2.12 33.91
CA VAL A 325 1.21 -1.60 33.71
C VAL A 325 2.20 -2.60 34.32
N LEU A 326 3.08 -3.16 33.48
CA LEU A 326 4.04 -4.18 33.86
C LEU A 326 5.38 -3.55 34.25
N GLU A 327 5.46 -2.90 35.41
CA GLU A 327 6.65 -2.16 35.83
C GLU A 327 6.94 -2.33 37.33
N GLN A 328 8.00 -1.69 37.83
CA GLN A 328 8.27 -1.72 39.27
C GLN A 328 7.12 -1.04 40.03
N ILE A 329 6.64 -1.68 41.10
CA ILE A 329 5.50 -1.20 41.90
C ILE A 329 5.80 0.15 42.57
N ASP A 330 7.07 0.46 42.82
CA ASP A 330 7.53 1.66 43.53
C ASP A 330 8.10 2.74 42.59
N SER A 331 7.86 2.64 41.27
CA SER A 331 8.31 3.70 40.37
C SER A 331 7.64 5.03 40.74
N PRO A 332 8.36 6.16 40.62
CA PRO A 332 7.84 7.46 41.01
C PRO A 332 6.55 7.75 40.26
N ASP A 333 5.56 8.27 40.97
CA ASP A 333 4.33 8.76 40.34
C ASP A 333 4.72 9.81 39.31
N TYR A 334 4.44 9.55 38.02
CA TYR A 334 4.50 10.61 37.02
C TYR A 334 3.45 11.63 37.39
N LEU A 335 3.89 12.88 37.55
CA LEU A 335 3.27 14.06 38.17
C LEU A 335 1.74 14.25 38.05
N CYS A 336 1.03 13.52 37.20
CA CYS A 336 -0.41 13.62 37.01
C CYS A 336 -1.14 12.37 36.48
N LEU A 337 -0.51 11.19 36.38
CA LEU A 337 -1.24 9.94 36.15
C LEU A 337 -1.52 9.28 37.50
N ASP A 338 -2.79 9.26 37.95
CA ASP A 338 -3.15 8.66 39.23
C ASP A 338 -3.21 7.12 39.12
N LEU A 339 -2.02 6.53 38.99
CA LEU A 339 -1.84 5.09 39.12
C LEU A 339 -1.82 4.63 40.59
N ASN A 340 -1.97 5.53 41.57
CA ASN A 340 -2.17 5.14 42.97
C ASN A 340 -3.56 4.54 43.18
N SER A 341 -4.53 4.97 42.36
CA SER A 341 -5.82 4.30 42.25
C SER A 341 -5.74 2.90 41.63
N ALA A 342 -4.62 2.52 40.99
CA ALA A 342 -4.45 1.20 40.38
C ALA A 342 -4.13 0.13 41.43
N ASP A 343 -4.66 -1.06 41.22
CA ASP A 343 -4.40 -2.20 42.09
C ASP A 343 -2.91 -2.58 42.00
N ARG A 344 -2.20 -2.67 43.12
CA ARG A 344 -0.82 -3.17 43.17
C ARG A 344 -0.86 -4.68 43.26
N LEU A 345 -0.36 -5.36 42.23
CA LEU A 345 -0.49 -6.80 42.06
C LEU A 345 0.88 -7.45 41.95
N ASP A 346 1.04 -8.63 42.56
CA ASP A 346 2.06 -9.57 42.11
C ASP A 346 1.55 -10.46 40.96
N LEU A 347 2.41 -11.32 40.42
CA LEU A 347 2.03 -12.22 39.32
C LEU A 347 0.90 -13.19 39.70
N ALA A 348 0.87 -13.69 40.94
CA ALA A 348 -0.15 -14.64 41.37
C ALA A 348 -1.51 -13.95 41.51
N GLU A 349 -1.53 -12.77 42.12
CA GLU A 349 -2.71 -11.91 42.28
C GLU A 349 -3.24 -11.45 40.92
N LEU A 350 -2.36 -11.06 40.00
CA LEU A 350 -2.75 -10.69 38.63
C LEU A 350 -3.45 -11.85 37.93
N LEU A 351 -2.85 -13.04 37.91
CA LEU A 351 -3.44 -14.20 37.23
C LEU A 351 -4.75 -14.65 37.87
N ALA A 352 -4.87 -14.56 39.20
CA ALA A 352 -6.11 -14.83 39.91
C ALA A 352 -7.20 -13.82 39.51
N LYS A 353 -6.90 -12.52 39.57
CA LYS A 353 -7.85 -11.48 39.16
C LYS A 353 -8.26 -11.59 37.71
N LEU A 354 -7.35 -11.90 36.79
CA LEU A 354 -7.70 -12.12 35.39
C LEU A 354 -8.63 -13.32 35.20
N THR A 355 -8.52 -14.35 36.05
CA THR A 355 -9.42 -15.51 36.02
C THR A 355 -10.80 -15.17 36.62
N ASP A 356 -10.83 -14.32 37.64
CA ASP A 356 -12.06 -13.93 38.33
C ASP A 356 -12.86 -12.85 37.58
N THR A 357 -12.17 -11.85 37.01
CA THR A 357 -12.77 -10.68 36.33
C THR A 357 -13.10 -10.95 34.87
N HIS A 358 -12.30 -11.77 34.18
CA HIS A 358 -12.62 -12.19 32.82
C HIS A 358 -13.13 -13.62 32.86
N PHE A 359 -14.37 -13.82 32.42
CA PHE A 359 -14.82 -15.15 32.04
C PHE A 359 -13.76 -15.71 31.09
N VAL A 360 -13.09 -16.80 31.49
CA VAL A 360 -12.13 -17.48 30.62
C VAL A 360 -12.90 -17.78 29.35
N PRO A 361 -12.53 -17.15 28.21
CA PRO A 361 -13.35 -17.23 27.02
C PRO A 361 -13.50 -18.70 26.64
N ASP A 362 -14.73 -19.09 26.27
CA ASP A 362 -14.96 -20.47 25.88
C ASP A 362 -14.11 -20.80 24.62
N ASN A 363 -14.06 -22.08 24.25
CA ASN A 363 -13.24 -22.48 23.11
C ASN A 363 -13.66 -21.78 21.81
N LEU A 364 -14.94 -21.46 21.64
CA LEU A 364 -15.45 -20.78 20.44
C LEU A 364 -14.99 -19.32 20.41
N GLU A 365 -15.11 -18.61 21.52
CA GLU A 365 -14.63 -17.23 21.65
C GLU A 365 -13.11 -17.16 21.46
N ARG A 366 -12.35 -18.11 22.00
CA ARG A 366 -10.90 -18.21 21.76
C ARG A 366 -10.56 -18.45 20.29
N ILE A 367 -11.30 -19.32 19.60
CA ILE A 367 -11.14 -19.54 18.16
C ILE A 367 -11.42 -18.25 17.37
N HIS A 368 -12.55 -17.59 17.64
CA HIS A 368 -12.91 -16.33 16.98
C HIS A 368 -11.88 -15.23 17.21
N SER A 369 -11.30 -15.19 18.41
CA SER A 369 -10.22 -14.27 18.78
C SER A 369 -8.98 -14.49 17.91
N HIS A 370 -8.54 -15.74 17.79
CA HIS A 370 -7.42 -16.08 16.91
C HIS A 370 -7.72 -15.75 15.46
N TRP A 371 -8.92 -16.00 14.95
CA TRP A 371 -9.28 -15.63 13.58
C TRP A 371 -9.27 -14.13 13.32
N ARG A 372 -9.74 -13.33 14.29
CA ARG A 372 -9.63 -11.87 14.20
C ARG A 372 -8.15 -11.45 14.13
N ASN A 373 -7.30 -12.02 14.99
CA ASN A 373 -5.87 -11.72 14.98
C ASN A 373 -5.22 -12.10 13.63
N VAL A 374 -5.68 -13.17 12.96
CA VAL A 374 -5.18 -13.54 11.62
C VAL A 374 -5.46 -12.45 10.60
N GLU A 375 -6.68 -11.93 10.54
CA GLU A 375 -7.04 -10.87 9.61
C GLU A 375 -6.29 -9.56 9.92
N GLU A 376 -6.12 -9.25 11.20
CA GLU A 376 -5.31 -8.12 11.63
C GLU A 376 -3.83 -8.29 11.26
N HIS A 377 -3.22 -9.45 11.52
CA HIS A 377 -1.84 -9.73 11.16
C HIS A 377 -1.62 -9.70 9.64
N LEU A 378 -2.58 -10.21 8.85
CA LEU A 378 -2.53 -10.10 7.39
C LEU A 378 -2.62 -8.65 6.90
N THR A 379 -3.39 -7.80 7.58
CA THR A 379 -3.51 -6.37 7.26
C THR A 379 -2.21 -5.61 7.53
N HIS A 380 -1.40 -6.09 8.47
CA HIS A 380 -0.11 -5.49 8.87
C HIS A 380 1.11 -6.24 8.32
N ASP A 381 0.93 -7.11 7.31
CA ASP A 381 2.00 -7.94 6.70
C ASP A 381 2.79 -8.80 7.71
N ARG A 382 2.20 -9.14 8.86
CA ARG A 382 2.78 -10.00 9.91
C ARG A 382 2.47 -11.47 9.65
N LEU A 383 2.90 -11.98 8.50
CA LEU A 383 2.52 -13.32 8.01
C LEU A 383 2.91 -14.46 8.98
N GLY A 384 4.07 -14.36 9.63
CA GLY A 384 4.49 -15.34 10.63
C GLY A 384 3.58 -15.40 11.86
N ASP A 385 3.00 -14.27 12.26
CA ASP A 385 2.09 -14.18 13.42
C ASP A 385 0.67 -14.62 13.04
N ALA A 386 0.25 -14.34 11.81
CA ALA A 386 -0.99 -14.89 11.25
C ALA A 386 -0.99 -16.43 11.27
N GLU A 387 0.13 -17.05 10.89
CA GLU A 387 0.28 -18.51 10.96
C GLU A 387 0.20 -19.06 12.38
N VAL A 388 0.83 -18.38 13.34
CA VAL A 388 0.79 -18.78 14.75
C VAL A 388 -0.67 -18.74 15.23
N SER A 389 -1.41 -17.67 14.91
CA SER A 389 -2.81 -17.53 15.30
C SER A 389 -3.72 -18.59 14.66
N VAL A 390 -3.59 -18.84 13.34
CA VAL A 390 -4.33 -19.93 12.66
C VAL A 390 -4.02 -21.29 13.28
N ALA A 391 -2.74 -21.57 13.56
CA ALA A 391 -2.32 -22.85 14.13
C ALA A 391 -2.77 -23.04 15.59
N GLU A 392 -2.95 -21.98 16.37
CA GLU A 392 -3.56 -22.09 17.71
C GLU A 392 -5.09 -22.28 17.63
N ALA A 393 -5.78 -21.56 16.72
CA ALA A 393 -7.21 -21.80 16.46
C ALA A 393 -7.47 -23.27 16.06
N GLN A 394 -6.64 -23.83 15.17
CA GLN A 394 -6.74 -25.22 14.71
C GLN A 394 -6.60 -26.24 15.85
N LYS A 395 -5.70 -25.97 16.82
CA LYS A 395 -5.52 -26.88 17.98
C LYS A 395 -6.77 -26.94 18.85
N ILE A 396 -7.43 -25.81 19.06
CA ILE A 396 -8.67 -25.74 19.84
C ILE A 396 -9.80 -26.42 19.04
N LEU A 397 -9.90 -26.13 17.75
CA LEU A 397 -10.92 -26.67 16.86
C LEU A 397 -10.81 -28.19 16.66
N GLY A 398 -9.60 -28.76 16.69
CA GLY A 398 -9.39 -30.21 16.54
C GLY A 398 -10.08 -31.06 17.62
N GLY A 399 -10.56 -30.44 18.71
CA GLY A 399 -11.40 -31.08 19.73
C GLY A 399 -12.90 -30.84 19.58
N MET A 400 -13.35 -30.14 18.54
CA MET A 400 -14.74 -29.71 18.32
C MET A 400 -15.29 -30.27 17.00
N ASP A 401 -16.56 -30.69 17.02
CA ASP A 401 -17.29 -31.12 15.81
C ASP A 401 -18.13 -29.95 15.28
N ASP A 402 -17.48 -28.93 14.74
CA ASP A 402 -18.13 -27.76 14.14
C ASP A 402 -17.64 -27.52 12.70
N GLU A 403 -18.47 -27.91 11.74
CA GLU A 403 -18.21 -27.82 10.31
C GLU A 403 -18.06 -26.37 9.83
N ALA A 404 -18.84 -25.44 10.39
CA ALA A 404 -18.79 -24.04 10.02
C ALA A 404 -17.44 -23.42 10.40
N SER A 405 -16.96 -23.73 11.61
CA SER A 405 -15.64 -23.30 12.07
C SER A 405 -14.50 -23.94 11.27
N CYS A 406 -14.62 -25.21 10.90
CA CYS A 406 -13.65 -25.87 10.02
C CYS A 406 -13.56 -25.21 8.64
N LEU A 407 -14.69 -24.79 8.07
CA LEU A 407 -14.71 -24.08 6.79
C LEU A 407 -14.05 -22.70 6.91
N GLN A 408 -14.35 -21.94 7.97
CA GLN A 408 -13.75 -20.63 8.20
C GLN A 408 -12.23 -20.73 8.42
N GLN A 409 -11.77 -21.72 9.19
CA GLN A 409 -10.36 -22.03 9.39
C GLN A 409 -9.64 -22.25 8.05
N LYS A 410 -10.20 -23.10 7.17
CA LYS A 410 -9.62 -23.36 5.83
C LYS A 410 -9.54 -22.09 4.97
N ARG A 411 -10.55 -21.21 5.03
CA ARG A 411 -10.52 -19.93 4.31
C ARG A 411 -9.38 -19.02 4.77
N LEU A 412 -9.12 -18.98 6.08
CA LEU A 412 -8.02 -18.19 6.64
C LEU A 412 -6.66 -18.79 6.28
N GLU A 413 -6.52 -20.11 6.33
CA GLU A 413 -5.33 -20.82 5.84
C GLU A 413 -5.04 -20.49 4.36
N GLU A 414 -6.08 -20.48 3.52
CA GLU A 414 -5.97 -20.09 2.12
C GLU A 414 -5.56 -18.62 1.95
N LYS A 415 -6.12 -17.70 2.74
CA LYS A 415 -5.69 -16.29 2.74
C LYS A 415 -4.21 -16.13 3.09
N ILE A 416 -3.74 -16.83 4.14
CA ILE A 416 -2.33 -16.80 4.54
C ILE A 416 -1.45 -17.37 3.43
N PHE A 417 -1.83 -18.52 2.86
CA PHE A 417 -1.08 -19.12 1.76
C PHE A 417 -0.94 -18.14 0.59
N ARG A 418 -2.04 -17.51 0.16
CA ARG A 418 -2.02 -16.51 -0.92
C ARG A 418 -1.11 -15.33 -0.60
N ALA A 419 -1.19 -14.78 0.61
CA ALA A 419 -0.37 -13.65 1.03
C ALA A 419 1.13 -14.01 1.08
N LYS A 420 1.48 -15.22 1.54
CA LYS A 420 2.85 -15.73 1.52
C LYS A 420 3.40 -15.91 0.12
N THR A 421 2.63 -16.53 -0.76
CA THR A 421 3.04 -16.72 -2.15
C THR A 421 3.23 -15.36 -2.84
N LYS A 422 2.37 -14.38 -2.56
CA LYS A 422 2.54 -12.99 -3.03
C LYS A 422 3.84 -12.37 -2.52
N GLN A 423 4.15 -12.49 -1.22
CA GLN A 423 5.41 -11.98 -0.66
C GLN A 423 6.62 -12.65 -1.32
N ALA A 424 6.62 -13.98 -1.46
CA ALA A 424 7.72 -14.71 -2.08
C ALA A 424 7.92 -14.31 -3.55
N ILE A 425 6.84 -14.10 -4.30
CA ILE A 425 6.92 -13.55 -5.67
C ILE A 425 7.56 -12.16 -5.66
N GLN A 426 7.15 -11.29 -4.74
CA GLN A 426 7.71 -9.94 -4.65
C GLN A 426 9.22 -9.96 -4.34
N GLU A 427 9.66 -10.81 -3.41
CA GLU A 427 11.09 -10.99 -3.08
C GLU A 427 11.89 -11.50 -4.29
N LEU A 428 11.33 -12.43 -5.08
CA LEU A 428 11.95 -12.91 -6.31
C LEU A 428 12.03 -11.81 -7.39
N LEU A 429 10.99 -10.99 -7.52
CA LEU A 429 10.99 -9.85 -8.44
C LEU A 429 12.06 -8.82 -8.05
N GLU A 430 12.15 -8.47 -6.76
CA GLU A 430 13.19 -7.55 -6.26
C GLU A 430 14.61 -8.11 -6.45
N SER A 431 14.80 -9.41 -6.20
CA SER A 431 16.07 -10.10 -6.48
C SER A 431 16.41 -10.05 -7.98
N GLY A 432 15.43 -10.32 -8.85
CA GLY A 432 15.61 -10.25 -10.29
C GLY A 432 15.99 -8.84 -10.78
N GLU A 433 15.40 -7.80 -10.20
CA GLU A 433 15.75 -6.41 -10.50
C GLU A 433 17.20 -6.10 -10.07
N ALA A 434 17.60 -6.54 -8.87
CA ALA A 434 18.97 -6.39 -8.38
C ALA A 434 19.99 -7.14 -9.27
N HIS A 435 19.65 -8.33 -9.78
CA HIS A 435 20.48 -9.06 -10.73
C HIS A 435 20.61 -8.34 -12.09
N LEU A 436 19.52 -7.75 -12.60
CA LEU A 436 19.55 -6.93 -13.81
C LEU A 436 20.45 -5.70 -13.66
N GLU A 437 20.40 -5.02 -12.51
CA GLU A 437 21.30 -3.89 -12.21
C GLU A 437 22.78 -4.31 -12.19
N GLN A 438 23.06 -5.55 -11.77
CA GLN A 438 24.40 -6.14 -11.77
C GLN A 438 24.81 -6.75 -13.12
N GLN A 439 23.94 -6.68 -14.13
CA GLN A 439 24.10 -7.32 -15.44
C GLN A 439 24.23 -8.85 -15.38
N ASP A 440 23.69 -9.49 -14.34
CA ASP A 440 23.62 -10.93 -14.19
C ASP A 440 22.29 -11.46 -14.74
N ILE A 441 22.23 -11.62 -16.07
CA ILE A 441 20.97 -11.89 -16.76
C ILE A 441 20.42 -13.29 -16.47
N GLU A 442 21.29 -14.29 -16.32
CA GLU A 442 20.89 -15.66 -16.00
C GLU A 442 20.24 -15.74 -14.61
N ALA A 443 20.82 -15.08 -13.60
CA ALA A 443 20.23 -15.03 -12.25
C ALA A 443 18.90 -14.26 -12.22
N ALA A 444 18.79 -13.18 -13.02
CA ALA A 444 17.52 -12.46 -13.18
C ALA A 444 16.43 -13.33 -13.82
N LYS A 445 16.79 -14.12 -14.83
CA LYS A 445 15.90 -15.06 -15.50
C LYS A 445 15.43 -16.17 -14.56
N GLU A 446 16.35 -16.78 -13.82
CA GLU A 446 16.01 -17.80 -12.82
C GLU A 446 15.02 -17.25 -11.78
N SER A 447 15.26 -16.03 -11.28
CA SER A 447 14.37 -15.37 -10.32
C SER A 447 12.96 -15.15 -10.90
N ASN A 448 12.88 -14.69 -12.15
CA ASN A 448 11.60 -14.45 -12.84
C ASN A 448 10.86 -15.76 -13.17
N GLU A 449 11.56 -16.82 -13.57
CA GLU A 449 10.96 -18.16 -13.81
C GLU A 449 10.38 -18.74 -12.51
N GLN A 450 11.09 -18.63 -11.38
CA GLN A 450 10.59 -19.04 -10.07
C GLN A 450 9.35 -18.21 -9.66
N ALA A 451 9.34 -16.90 -9.95
CA ALA A 451 8.19 -16.04 -9.69
C ALA A 451 6.96 -16.45 -10.53
N GLN A 452 7.16 -16.82 -11.81
CA GLN A 452 6.12 -17.35 -12.68
C GLN A 452 5.56 -18.69 -12.18
N GLU A 453 6.43 -19.60 -11.74
CA GLU A 453 6.04 -20.90 -11.18
C GLU A 453 5.17 -20.70 -9.93
N LEU A 454 5.62 -19.87 -8.98
CA LEU A 454 4.84 -19.54 -7.79
C LEU A 454 3.51 -18.87 -8.14
N PHE A 455 3.51 -17.94 -9.10
CA PHE A 455 2.29 -17.28 -9.56
C PHE A 455 1.26 -18.27 -10.12
N SER A 456 1.70 -19.34 -10.79
CA SER A 456 0.81 -20.37 -11.34
C SER A 456 0.04 -21.15 -10.26
N THR A 457 0.56 -21.18 -9.02
CA THR A 457 -0.10 -21.83 -7.87
C THR A 457 -1.25 -20.99 -7.29
N LEU A 458 -1.33 -19.70 -7.65
CA LEU A 458 -2.40 -18.81 -7.21
C LEU A 458 -3.62 -18.96 -8.11
N MET A 459 -4.78 -19.22 -7.49
CA MET A 459 -6.07 -19.25 -8.20
C MET A 459 -6.38 -17.87 -8.79
N ALA A 460 -6.91 -17.84 -10.02
CA ALA A 460 -7.22 -16.59 -10.72
C ALA A 460 -8.09 -15.63 -9.88
N GLY A 461 -7.61 -14.40 -9.70
CA GLY A 461 -8.26 -13.34 -8.92
C GLY A 461 -7.91 -11.96 -9.50
N SER A 462 -8.80 -10.98 -9.31
CA SER A 462 -8.59 -9.60 -9.80
C SER A 462 -7.42 -8.89 -9.12
N ASP A 463 -7.10 -9.30 -7.89
CA ASP A 463 -6.02 -8.82 -7.02
C ASP A 463 -4.61 -9.27 -7.47
N LEU A 464 -4.52 -10.20 -8.43
CA LEU A 464 -3.25 -10.74 -8.94
C LEU A 464 -2.75 -10.06 -10.22
N ARG A 465 -3.53 -9.11 -10.78
CA ARG A 465 -3.18 -8.43 -12.04
C ARG A 465 -1.85 -7.68 -11.94
N ASP A 466 -1.62 -6.96 -10.84
CA ASP A 466 -0.43 -6.15 -10.67
C ASP A 466 0.85 -7.00 -10.63
N LEU A 467 0.81 -8.15 -9.94
CA LEU A 467 1.93 -9.10 -9.91
C LEU A 467 2.21 -9.69 -11.29
N LYS A 468 1.16 -10.07 -12.02
CA LYS A 468 1.30 -10.56 -13.39
C LYS A 468 1.96 -9.52 -14.30
N ASP A 469 1.55 -8.25 -14.17
CA ASP A 469 2.12 -7.15 -14.95
C ASP A 469 3.58 -6.87 -14.55
N GLN A 470 3.94 -7.00 -13.27
CA GLN A 470 5.33 -6.88 -12.80
C GLN A 470 6.22 -8.00 -13.36
N ILE A 471 5.80 -9.25 -13.26
CA ILE A 471 6.49 -10.41 -13.84
C ILE A 471 6.72 -10.19 -15.34
N GLY A 472 5.68 -9.80 -16.08
CA GLY A 472 5.80 -9.54 -17.52
C GLY A 472 6.71 -8.35 -17.86
N ARG A 473 6.81 -7.34 -16.98
CA ARG A 473 7.76 -6.22 -17.16
C ARG A 473 9.21 -6.66 -16.96
N GLN A 474 9.49 -7.45 -15.92
CA GLN A 474 10.82 -7.97 -15.66
C GLN A 474 11.27 -8.94 -16.76
N GLU A 475 10.40 -9.86 -17.20
CA GLU A 475 10.66 -10.73 -18.35
C GLU A 475 11.03 -9.93 -19.60
N LYS A 476 10.28 -8.86 -19.88
CA LYS A 476 10.59 -7.96 -21.00
C LYS A 476 11.97 -7.31 -20.83
N GLN A 477 12.33 -6.84 -19.64
CA GLN A 477 13.62 -6.22 -19.38
C GLN A 477 14.78 -7.20 -19.54
N ILE A 478 14.64 -8.43 -19.04
CA ILE A 478 15.59 -9.53 -19.24
C ILE A 478 15.85 -9.72 -20.74
N VAL A 479 14.79 -9.87 -21.56
CA VAL A 479 14.91 -10.03 -23.02
C VAL A 479 15.58 -8.82 -23.69
N GLU A 480 15.33 -7.60 -23.20
CA GLU A 480 15.95 -6.40 -23.76
C GLU A 480 17.46 -6.32 -23.50
N GLU A 481 17.92 -6.77 -22.34
CA GLU A 481 19.34 -6.82 -21.95
C GLU A 481 20.06 -8.02 -22.58
N GLU A 482 19.45 -9.22 -22.60
CA GLU A 482 19.96 -10.42 -23.29
C GLU A 482 20.19 -10.15 -24.79
N GLY A 483 19.25 -9.44 -25.42
CA GLY A 483 19.30 -9.09 -26.84
C GLY A 483 20.23 -7.92 -27.18
N GLY A 484 20.93 -7.31 -26.23
CA GLY A 484 21.64 -6.04 -26.42
C GLY A 484 22.59 -5.99 -27.63
N ASP A 485 23.32 -7.05 -27.92
CA ASP A 485 24.27 -7.08 -29.04
C ASP A 485 23.58 -7.31 -30.41
N ASP A 486 22.60 -8.20 -30.46
CA ASP A 486 21.88 -8.54 -31.71
C ASP A 486 20.79 -7.51 -32.05
N LYS A 487 20.17 -6.88 -31.04
CA LYS A 487 19.22 -5.78 -31.17
C LYS A 487 19.91 -4.48 -31.61
N ASN A 488 21.10 -4.18 -31.10
CA ASN A 488 21.90 -3.04 -31.59
C ASN A 488 22.35 -3.23 -33.04
N ARG A 489 22.59 -4.48 -33.45
CA ARG A 489 22.92 -4.83 -34.84
C ARG A 489 21.73 -4.70 -35.78
N LEU A 490 20.52 -5.06 -35.33
CA LEU A 490 19.26 -4.91 -36.07
C LEU A 490 18.73 -3.46 -36.10
N LEU A 491 19.05 -2.65 -35.08
CA LEU A 491 18.65 -1.25 -34.98
C LEU A 491 19.63 -0.28 -35.64
N GLU A 492 20.82 -0.75 -36.04
CA GLU A 492 21.88 0.03 -36.70
C GLU A 492 21.36 0.81 -37.94
N PRO A 493 20.58 0.20 -38.86
CA PRO A 493 20.03 0.90 -40.02
C PRO A 493 19.01 2.00 -39.67
N PHE A 494 18.44 1.96 -38.46
CA PHE A 494 17.39 2.88 -38.01
C PHE A 494 17.91 4.01 -37.12
N ARG A 495 19.24 4.13 -36.92
CA ARG A 495 19.87 5.14 -36.05
C ARG A 495 19.46 6.58 -36.36
N GLU A 496 19.17 6.91 -37.62
CA GLU A 496 18.72 8.25 -38.03
C GLU A 496 17.31 8.60 -37.49
N LEU A 497 16.53 7.61 -37.06
CA LEU A 497 15.17 7.79 -36.54
C LEU A 497 15.14 8.15 -35.04
N ARG A 498 16.28 8.15 -34.33
CA ARG A 498 16.37 8.49 -32.89
C ARG A 498 15.77 9.86 -32.52
N GLY A 499 15.77 10.80 -33.46
CA GLY A 499 15.15 12.12 -33.28
C GLY A 499 13.62 12.15 -33.43
N ARG A 500 12.99 11.04 -33.78
CA ARG A 500 11.54 10.92 -34.03
C ARG A 500 10.97 9.84 -33.13
N SER A 501 10.60 10.23 -31.91
CA SER A 501 10.22 9.32 -30.80
C SER A 501 9.22 8.22 -31.19
N GLU A 502 8.24 8.53 -32.02
CA GLU A 502 7.22 7.56 -32.42
C GLU A 502 7.74 6.49 -33.40
N LEU A 503 8.64 6.84 -34.31
CA LEU A 503 9.25 5.92 -35.28
C LEU A 503 10.36 5.09 -34.63
N TRP A 504 11.11 5.68 -33.71
CA TRP A 504 12.10 4.98 -32.92
C TRP A 504 11.46 3.89 -32.03
N ASN A 505 10.32 4.19 -31.40
CA ASN A 505 9.57 3.20 -30.63
C ASN A 505 9.04 2.04 -31.51
N LYS A 506 8.65 2.33 -32.76
CA LYS A 506 8.22 1.31 -33.73
C LYS A 506 9.40 0.45 -34.20
N ALA A 507 10.58 1.02 -34.39
CA ALA A 507 11.80 0.29 -34.74
C ALA A 507 12.29 -0.60 -33.59
N ILE A 508 12.26 -0.11 -32.34
CA ILE A 508 12.59 -0.91 -31.14
C ILE A 508 11.65 -2.10 -31.02
N TRP A 509 10.35 -1.88 -31.20
CA TRP A 509 9.34 -2.95 -31.18
C TRP A 509 9.64 -3.99 -32.27
N PHE A 510 9.91 -3.56 -33.50
CA PHE A 510 10.23 -4.44 -34.63
C PHE A 510 11.48 -5.30 -34.40
N ALA A 511 12.56 -4.72 -33.86
CA ALA A 511 13.79 -5.44 -33.55
C ALA A 511 13.58 -6.48 -32.44
N ALA A 512 12.81 -6.15 -31.41
CA ALA A 512 12.48 -7.06 -30.31
C ALA A 512 11.62 -8.25 -30.80
N THR A 513 10.62 -8.00 -31.65
CA THR A 513 9.76 -9.05 -32.21
C THR A 513 10.53 -9.96 -33.18
N SER A 514 11.50 -9.42 -33.93
CA SER A 514 12.31 -10.18 -34.89
C SER A 514 13.32 -11.14 -34.22
N LEU A 515 13.84 -10.76 -33.05
CA LEU A 515 14.71 -11.63 -32.24
C LEU A 515 13.91 -12.77 -31.60
N PHE A 516 12.69 -12.49 -31.15
CA PHE A 516 11.78 -13.48 -30.56
C PHE A 516 11.30 -14.55 -31.57
N ILE A 517 11.25 -14.22 -32.87
CA ILE A 517 10.89 -15.15 -33.94
C ILE A 517 12.03 -16.14 -34.27
N ARG A 518 13.28 -15.79 -33.92
CA ARG A 518 14.47 -16.57 -34.26
C ARG A 518 14.62 -17.83 -33.42
N ASP A 519 14.10 -17.82 -32.19
CA ASP A 519 14.11 -18.95 -31.26
C ASP A 519 12.67 -19.47 -30.98
N SER A 520 12.24 -20.43 -31.79
CA SER A 520 11.21 -21.47 -31.52
C SER A 520 9.67 -21.18 -31.58
N GLN A 521 8.98 -22.06 -32.35
CA GLN A 521 7.63 -22.66 -32.24
C GLN A 521 6.36 -21.87 -31.82
N CYS A 522 6.36 -20.55 -31.65
CA CYS A 522 5.19 -19.81 -31.14
C CYS A 522 4.23 -19.20 -32.21
N ILE A 523 3.67 -20.03 -33.10
CA ILE A 523 2.65 -19.59 -34.10
C ILE A 523 1.34 -19.10 -33.42
N LEU A 524 1.02 -19.58 -32.21
CA LEU A 524 -0.25 -19.28 -31.53
C LEU A 524 -0.29 -17.92 -30.81
N LEU A 525 0.85 -17.41 -30.33
CA LEU A 525 0.95 -16.06 -29.73
C LEU A 525 0.74 -14.96 -30.78
N PHE A 526 1.25 -15.18 -31.99
CA PHE A 526 1.15 -14.24 -33.12
C PHE A 526 -0.30 -13.93 -33.52
N ARG A 527 -1.21 -14.91 -33.44
CA ARG A 527 -2.65 -14.73 -33.70
C ARG A 527 -3.30 -13.79 -32.69
N HIS A 528 -2.88 -13.83 -31.43
CA HIS A 528 -3.48 -13.04 -30.35
C HIS A 528 -3.07 -11.56 -30.46
N ASP A 529 -1.82 -11.29 -30.84
CA ASP A 529 -1.30 -9.94 -31.04
C ASP A 529 -1.83 -9.29 -32.33
N LEU A 530 -2.05 -10.07 -33.40
CA LEU A 530 -2.72 -9.58 -34.61
C LEU A 530 -4.20 -9.23 -34.37
N LEU A 531 -4.92 -10.04 -33.59
CA LEU A 531 -6.29 -9.72 -33.16
C LEU A 531 -6.34 -8.48 -32.26
N TYR A 532 -5.34 -8.30 -31.40
CA TYR A 532 -5.18 -7.10 -30.59
C TYR A 532 -4.97 -5.85 -31.44
N LEU A 533 -4.07 -5.91 -32.44
CA LEU A 533 -3.84 -4.82 -33.39
C LEU A 533 -5.10 -4.52 -34.20
N ALA A 534 -5.79 -5.54 -34.74
CA ALA A 534 -7.05 -5.38 -35.47
C ALA A 534 -8.13 -4.69 -34.62
N SER A 535 -8.26 -5.06 -33.34
CA SER A 535 -9.22 -4.43 -32.41
C SER A 535 -8.87 -2.97 -32.10
N ARG A 536 -7.58 -2.65 -32.00
CA ARG A 536 -7.09 -1.31 -31.64
C ARG A 536 -7.20 -0.33 -32.79
N TYR A 537 -6.97 -0.78 -34.03
CA TYR A 537 -7.06 0.07 -35.22
C TYR A 537 -8.50 0.29 -35.72
N HIS A 538 -9.47 -0.51 -35.27
CA HIS A 538 -10.91 -0.23 -35.49
C HIS A 538 -11.44 1.01 -34.75
N SER A 539 -10.67 1.54 -33.78
CA SER A 539 -11.12 2.62 -32.88
C SER A 539 -10.63 4.03 -33.26
N LEU A 540 -9.87 4.18 -34.35
CA LEU A 540 -9.34 5.48 -34.79
C LEU A 540 -10.30 6.21 -35.74
N PRO A 541 -10.39 7.56 -35.67
CA PRO A 541 -11.12 8.35 -36.66
C PRO A 541 -10.57 8.09 -38.07
N ARG A 542 -11.46 7.74 -39.01
CA ARG A 542 -11.12 7.28 -40.38
C ARG A 542 -10.16 8.23 -41.09
N ASP A 543 -10.38 9.52 -40.93
CA ASP A 543 -9.65 10.63 -41.51
C ASP A 543 -8.16 10.70 -41.12
N VAL A 544 -7.79 10.33 -39.89
CA VAL A 544 -6.38 10.26 -39.44
C VAL A 544 -5.72 8.94 -39.88
N PHE A 545 -6.49 7.85 -39.88
CA PHE A 545 -6.06 6.53 -40.33
C PHE A 545 -5.69 6.52 -41.83
N PHE A 546 -6.49 7.17 -42.67
CA PHE A 546 -6.32 7.14 -44.13
C PHE A 546 -5.16 7.98 -44.68
N GLN A 547 -4.84 9.13 -44.08
CA GLN A 547 -3.80 10.01 -44.66
C GLN A 547 -2.37 9.68 -44.24
N THR A 548 -2.16 9.10 -43.06
CA THR A 548 -0.81 8.99 -42.47
C THR A 548 -0.33 7.53 -42.33
N VAL A 549 -1.25 6.59 -42.06
CA VAL A 549 -0.87 5.22 -41.67
C VAL A 549 -0.83 4.27 -42.87
N LEU A 550 -1.82 4.32 -43.77
CA LEU A 550 -1.92 3.39 -44.90
C LEU A 550 -0.87 3.59 -46.01
N ARG A 551 -0.51 4.83 -46.33
CA ARG A 551 0.51 5.12 -47.36
C ARG A 551 1.91 4.64 -46.98
N PHE A 552 2.27 4.71 -45.70
CA PHE A 552 3.59 4.31 -45.22
C PHE A 552 3.68 2.81 -44.92
N ASN A 553 2.56 2.17 -44.53
CA ASN A 553 2.55 0.75 -44.21
C ASN A 553 2.43 -0.17 -45.44
N ALA A 554 1.77 0.23 -46.54
CA ALA A 554 1.61 -0.69 -47.68
C ALA A 554 2.95 -1.07 -48.34
N SER A 555 3.89 -0.13 -48.47
CA SER A 555 5.23 -0.43 -48.98
C SER A 555 6.03 -1.29 -48.00
N GLY A 556 5.97 -0.97 -46.70
CA GLY A 556 6.68 -1.74 -45.67
C GLY A 556 6.12 -3.14 -45.47
N LEU A 557 4.79 -3.31 -45.60
CA LEU A 557 4.16 -4.63 -45.63
C LEU A 557 4.62 -5.42 -46.86
N MET A 558 4.72 -4.80 -48.04
CA MET A 558 5.24 -5.48 -49.23
C MET A 558 6.73 -5.82 -49.14
N ASP A 559 7.56 -4.94 -48.59
CA ASP A 559 8.98 -5.24 -48.33
C ASP A 559 9.09 -6.47 -47.40
N PHE A 560 8.25 -6.53 -46.36
CA PHE A 560 8.17 -7.64 -45.42
C PHE A 560 7.64 -8.94 -46.06
N THR A 561 6.57 -8.86 -46.85
CA THR A 561 5.99 -10.01 -47.56
C THR A 561 6.97 -10.56 -48.60
N GLU A 562 7.67 -9.71 -49.36
CA GLU A 562 8.71 -10.14 -50.31
C GLU A 562 9.88 -10.81 -49.60
N MET A 563 10.37 -10.22 -48.51
CA MET A 563 11.47 -10.77 -47.70
C MET A 563 11.09 -12.11 -47.05
N TYR A 564 9.88 -12.23 -46.52
CA TYR A 564 9.40 -13.45 -45.87
C TYR A 564 9.12 -14.57 -46.88
N LEU A 565 8.59 -14.25 -48.05
CA LEU A 565 8.46 -15.21 -49.16
C LEU A 565 9.82 -15.71 -49.63
N ASP A 566 10.81 -14.81 -49.78
CA ASP A 566 12.18 -15.20 -50.15
C ASP A 566 12.80 -16.12 -49.07
N PHE A 567 12.60 -15.82 -47.78
CA PHE A 567 13.05 -16.67 -46.67
C PHE A 567 12.38 -18.06 -46.68
N LEU A 568 11.08 -18.15 -46.95
CA LEU A 568 10.37 -19.43 -47.05
C LEU A 568 10.80 -20.26 -48.26
N VAL A 569 11.13 -19.60 -49.37
CA VAL A 569 11.72 -20.23 -50.56
C VAL A 569 13.09 -20.83 -50.23
N GLU A 570 13.91 -20.12 -49.47
CA GLU A 570 15.26 -20.54 -49.09
C GLU A 570 15.30 -21.64 -48.01
N THR A 571 14.31 -21.67 -47.10
CA THR A 571 14.34 -22.56 -45.92
C THR A 571 13.63 -23.91 -46.09
N HIS A 572 13.07 -24.21 -47.27
CA HIS A 572 12.43 -25.50 -47.60
C HIS A 572 11.50 -26.05 -46.50
N THR A 573 10.65 -25.21 -45.92
CA THR A 573 9.66 -25.65 -44.94
C THR A 573 8.71 -26.68 -45.57
N THR A 574 8.61 -27.87 -44.97
CA THR A 574 7.87 -29.03 -45.51
C THR A 574 6.34 -28.89 -45.50
N ASP A 575 5.80 -27.84 -44.89
CA ASP A 575 4.35 -27.61 -44.79
C ASP A 575 3.89 -26.46 -45.70
N ARG A 576 3.76 -26.78 -47.00
CA ARG A 576 3.45 -25.81 -48.07
C ARG A 576 2.03 -25.26 -48.01
N ALA A 577 1.08 -25.98 -47.39
CA ALA A 577 -0.32 -25.60 -47.35
C ALA A 577 -0.57 -24.39 -46.42
N ASN A 578 0.03 -24.39 -45.22
CA ASN A 578 -0.11 -23.29 -44.27
C ASN A 578 0.55 -21.99 -44.77
N VAL A 579 1.69 -22.09 -45.44
CA VAL A 579 2.40 -20.94 -46.00
C VAL A 579 1.58 -20.26 -47.12
N ARG A 580 0.90 -21.07 -47.94
CA ARG A 580 0.03 -20.59 -49.02
C ARG A 580 -1.17 -19.82 -48.49
N ASP A 581 -1.86 -20.36 -47.48
CA ASP A 581 -3.05 -19.71 -46.92
C ASP A 581 -2.69 -18.37 -46.28
N ILE A 582 -1.59 -18.33 -45.53
CA ILE A 582 -1.08 -17.10 -44.90
C ILE A 582 -0.65 -16.07 -45.96
N ALA A 583 0.11 -16.47 -46.98
CA ALA A 583 0.56 -15.57 -48.04
C ALA A 583 -0.62 -15.03 -48.86
N THR A 584 -1.65 -15.85 -49.09
CA THR A 584 -2.87 -15.45 -49.82
C THR A 584 -3.70 -14.46 -49.02
N GLU A 585 -3.90 -14.70 -47.72
CA GLU A 585 -4.59 -13.75 -46.84
C GLU A 585 -3.83 -12.41 -46.73
N TRP A 586 -2.50 -12.45 -46.66
CA TRP A 586 -1.69 -11.24 -46.60
C TRP A 586 -1.75 -10.44 -47.90
N LEU A 587 -1.68 -11.10 -49.06
CA LEU A 587 -1.80 -10.44 -50.35
C LEU A 587 -3.21 -9.86 -50.58
N ASP A 588 -4.27 -10.55 -50.13
CA ASP A 588 -5.65 -10.03 -50.18
C ASP A 588 -5.82 -8.79 -49.28
N GLU A 589 -5.26 -8.80 -48.07
CA GLU A 589 -5.34 -7.65 -47.16
C GLU A 589 -4.54 -6.44 -47.68
N ILE A 590 -3.37 -6.68 -48.28
CA ILE A 590 -2.59 -5.63 -48.96
C ILE A 590 -3.36 -5.10 -50.17
N TRP A 591 -3.94 -5.98 -50.97
CA TRP A 591 -4.72 -5.61 -52.15
C TRP A 591 -5.94 -4.76 -51.75
N ARG A 592 -6.71 -5.17 -50.74
CA ARG A 592 -7.83 -4.39 -50.19
C ARG A 592 -7.38 -3.03 -49.68
N SER A 593 -6.26 -2.99 -48.96
CA SER A 593 -5.70 -1.75 -48.42
C SER A 593 -5.26 -0.76 -49.51
N VAL A 594 -4.76 -1.28 -50.64
CA VAL A 594 -4.31 -0.49 -51.78
C VAL A 594 -5.48 -0.06 -52.67
N TYR A 595 -6.41 -0.96 -52.97
CA TYR A 595 -7.47 -0.75 -53.97
C TYR A 595 -8.64 0.10 -53.44
N TYR A 596 -8.92 0.06 -52.14
CA TYR A 596 -9.91 0.96 -51.52
C TYR A 596 -9.38 2.39 -51.29
N CYS A 597 -8.10 2.66 -51.58
CA CYS A 597 -7.53 4.00 -51.53
C CYS A 597 -7.50 4.64 -52.94
N GLU A 598 -8.57 5.34 -53.34
CA GLU A 598 -8.65 6.06 -54.62
C GLU A 598 -7.56 7.15 -54.81
N ALA A 599 -6.82 7.51 -53.75
CA ALA A 599 -5.88 8.62 -53.72
C ALA A 599 -4.39 8.23 -53.78
N THR A 600 -4.02 6.96 -54.01
CA THR A 600 -2.61 6.54 -54.01
C THR A 600 -2.04 6.55 -55.44
N PRO A 601 -0.95 7.31 -55.73
CA PRO A 601 -0.26 7.19 -57.00
C PRO A 601 0.27 5.75 -57.14
N ARG A 602 -0.19 5.01 -58.15
CA ARG A 602 0.14 3.59 -58.39
C ARG A 602 1.60 3.33 -58.82
N GLY A 603 2.51 4.28 -58.59
CA GLY A 603 3.88 4.21 -59.05
C GLY A 603 4.65 3.06 -58.42
N GLY A 604 4.85 1.98 -59.19
CA GLY A 604 5.67 0.81 -58.83
C GLY A 604 5.00 -0.25 -57.97
N LEU A 605 3.88 0.04 -57.30
CA LEU A 605 3.23 -0.93 -56.40
C LEU A 605 2.58 -2.08 -57.15
N ASP A 606 1.94 -1.80 -58.29
CA ASP A 606 1.34 -2.83 -59.15
C ASP A 606 2.41 -3.78 -59.72
N GLU A 607 3.59 -3.24 -60.07
CA GLU A 607 4.73 -4.02 -60.59
C GLU A 607 5.35 -4.93 -59.51
N ARG A 608 5.39 -4.45 -58.26
CA ARG A 608 5.84 -5.24 -57.10
C ARG A 608 4.84 -6.32 -56.70
N LEU A 609 3.55 -6.01 -56.74
CA LEU A 609 2.49 -6.99 -56.51
C LEU A 609 2.54 -8.09 -57.59
N ASP A 610 2.72 -7.71 -58.85
CA ASP A 610 2.91 -8.64 -59.96
C ASP A 610 4.18 -9.49 -59.80
N LYS A 611 5.26 -8.93 -59.25
CA LYS A 611 6.51 -9.65 -58.94
C LYS A 611 6.33 -10.66 -57.80
N ALA A 612 5.65 -10.28 -56.71
CA ALA A 612 5.33 -11.18 -55.59
C ALA A 612 4.43 -12.34 -56.05
N VAL A 613 3.39 -12.04 -56.83
CA VAL A 613 2.53 -13.05 -57.46
C VAL A 613 3.32 -13.92 -58.44
N GLY A 614 4.27 -13.35 -59.20
CA GLY A 614 5.17 -14.07 -60.09
C GLY A 614 6.04 -15.10 -59.35
N ARG A 615 6.60 -14.73 -58.20
CA ARG A 615 7.38 -15.63 -57.33
C ARG A 615 6.54 -16.76 -56.76
N MET A 616 5.29 -16.50 -56.36
CA MET A 616 4.37 -17.56 -55.94
C MET A 616 4.07 -18.56 -57.08
N LYS A 617 4.01 -18.11 -58.34
CA LYS A 617 3.81 -18.99 -59.50
C LYS A 617 5.01 -19.88 -59.79
N GLU A 618 6.23 -19.34 -59.67
CA GLU A 618 7.46 -20.14 -59.80
C GLU A 618 7.54 -21.25 -58.74
N TRP A 619 6.87 -21.05 -57.59
CA TRP A 619 6.81 -22.00 -56.49
C TRP A 619 5.79 -23.13 -56.67
N GLU A 620 4.69 -22.92 -57.41
CA GLU A 620 3.59 -23.90 -57.53
C GLU A 620 3.06 -24.23 -58.94
N GLY A 621 3.53 -23.61 -60.02
CA GLY A 621 3.04 -23.91 -61.37
C GLY A 621 1.55 -23.55 -61.61
N VAL A 622 1.01 -22.59 -60.86
CA VAL A 622 -0.39 -22.13 -60.93
C VAL A 622 -0.55 -20.97 -61.92
N SER A 623 -1.66 -20.94 -62.67
CA SER A 623 -1.89 -19.92 -63.70
C SER A 623 -2.48 -18.61 -63.15
N ARG A 624 -2.20 -17.47 -63.81
CA ARG A 624 -2.56 -16.09 -63.38
C ARG A 624 -4.06 -15.88 -63.13
N GLY A 625 -4.93 -16.71 -63.70
CA GLY A 625 -6.39 -16.59 -63.59
C GLY A 625 -7.03 -17.29 -62.40
N GLU A 626 -6.28 -18.10 -61.63
CA GLU A 626 -6.80 -18.71 -60.38
C GLU A 626 -6.43 -17.90 -59.13
N LEU A 627 -5.52 -16.93 -59.27
CA LEU A 627 -5.02 -16.04 -58.21
C LEU A 627 -5.66 -14.63 -58.23
N TRP A 628 -6.21 -14.22 -59.36
CA TRP A 628 -6.99 -12.98 -59.54
C TRP A 628 -8.48 -13.31 -59.43
#